data_AF-W9RY33-F1
#
_entry.id   AF-W9RY33-F1
#
_cell.length_a   1.000
_cell.length_b   1.000
_cell.length_c   1.000
_cell.angle_alpha   90.00
_cell.angle_beta   90.00
_cell.angle_gamma   90.00
#
_symmetry.space_group_name_H-M   'P 1'
#
loop_
_entity.id
_entity.type
_entity.pdbx_description
1 polymer ?
#
loop_
_entity_poly.entity_id
_entity_poly.type
_entity_poly.pdbx_seq_one_letter_code
_entity_poly.pdbx_strand_id
1 'polypeptide(L)'
;MTKKRQRVLNTAINAGAAVATTSTASSRRLSSTAAVIIDSTVSNKTLTQASQSPSSTNPFSAAKTAFNDSSSADVVLRLFVEPSPFESSSDPESPSTATDSEVVLYLHSHVLRRCKYFAALLSDRWRNDDRDVGDGSGQDRDGDSADDFIRISLGVPLTIESGITVLQLLYTGDFSNTINSASVALDLLPVALELLFEECVRSCVRFLEAVPWTEEEEVRVMNLIPLLGGEESEELLARVSPGKNDSCEEMLHGLIVSAIHSHPNMAVAKAFVAKLLRDFSSKESAKRVLERAFEASLKIVKESLEEYSSPDFRGDHNETEAIQRLNLHTAMTNGRHLLWLVERMIELKVADAAVKEWSEQASFTSDLQRAFRDDAWRNIVPGLPAVVLRCTCRLANAVAAGSILAARQVRKKLVKDWLPVLIVCKENVSPLSPSNKLLYLELEETFLRIISTLPMSDAQELLQQCLSFSTRDVDDCPHLITAFNTWFRRAAHPPQEDRLD
;
A
#
# COMPACT_ATOMS: atom_id res chain seq x y z
N MET A 1 -74.18 -24.18 43.56
CA MET A 1 -73.11 -24.01 42.56
C MET A 1 -71.80 -23.75 43.29
N THR A 2 -70.81 -24.59 43.04
CA THR A 2 -69.68 -24.91 43.93
C THR A 2 -68.37 -24.20 43.56
N LYS A 3 -67.82 -23.48 44.55
CA LYS A 3 -66.40 -23.27 44.96
C LYS A 3 -65.26 -23.25 43.93
N LYS A 4 -64.44 -22.17 43.97
CA LYS A 4 -63.00 -22.16 44.35
C LYS A 4 -62.50 -20.69 44.44
N ARG A 5 -62.21 -20.15 45.63
CA ARG A 5 -60.97 -20.19 46.45
C ARG A 5 -59.76 -19.44 45.86
N GLN A 6 -59.29 -18.50 46.69
CA GLN A 6 -58.23 -17.50 46.54
C GLN A 6 -57.01 -17.89 47.41
N ARG A 7 -55.91 -17.14 47.24
CA ARG A 7 -54.69 -16.95 48.08
C ARG A 7 -53.44 -17.76 47.69
N VAL A 8 -52.18 -17.30 47.81
CA VAL A 8 -51.45 -16.00 47.99
C VAL A 8 -50.02 -16.39 48.47
N LEU A 9 -49.01 -15.52 48.24
CA LEU A 9 -47.65 -15.46 48.88
C LEU A 9 -46.63 -16.55 48.44
N ASN A 10 -45.29 -16.37 48.40
CA ASN A 10 -44.39 -15.43 49.10
C ASN A 10 -42.95 -15.44 48.52
N THR A 11 -42.20 -14.43 48.94
CA THR A 11 -40.80 -13.98 48.73
C THR A 11 -39.70 -14.85 49.35
N ALA A 12 -38.45 -14.81 48.81
CA ALA A 12 -37.13 -14.87 49.49
C ALA A 12 -35.99 -14.84 48.42
N ILE A 13 -35.12 -13.82 48.26
CA ILE A 13 -33.88 -13.45 48.99
C ILE A 13 -32.97 -14.63 49.38
N ASN A 14 -31.80 -14.76 48.72
CA ASN A 14 -30.50 -14.83 49.42
C ASN A 14 -29.28 -14.63 48.50
N ALA A 15 -28.27 -13.96 49.06
CA ALA A 15 -26.95 -13.69 48.49
C ALA A 15 -25.94 -14.81 48.86
N GLY A 16 -24.83 -14.89 48.12
CA GLY A 16 -23.67 -15.71 48.49
C GLY A 16 -22.53 -15.61 47.48
N ALA A 17 -21.43 -14.98 47.90
CA ALA A 17 -20.16 -14.88 47.18
C ALA A 17 -19.26 -16.09 47.47
N ALA A 18 -18.41 -16.49 46.50
CA ALA A 18 -17.15 -17.20 46.76
C ALA A 18 -16.17 -17.10 45.56
N VAL A 19 -14.90 -16.93 45.91
CA VAL A 19 -13.68 -16.77 45.09
C VAL A 19 -12.94 -18.11 44.99
N ALA A 20 -12.21 -18.37 43.88
CA ALA A 20 -10.94 -19.16 43.77
C ALA A 20 -10.76 -19.70 42.32
N THR A 21 -9.87 -19.12 41.50
CA THR A 21 -8.46 -19.50 41.22
C THR A 21 -8.21 -20.70 40.27
N THR A 22 -7.41 -20.39 39.24
CA THR A 22 -6.32 -21.18 38.62
C THR A 22 -6.62 -22.38 37.69
N SER A 23 -6.16 -22.22 36.44
CA SER A 23 -5.11 -23.03 35.77
C SER A 23 -5.43 -23.80 34.48
N THR A 24 -4.51 -23.58 33.54
CA THR A 24 -3.90 -24.51 32.57
C THR A 24 -4.57 -24.88 31.25
N ALA A 25 -3.72 -24.75 30.23
CA ALA A 25 -3.85 -25.06 28.82
C ALA A 25 -4.03 -26.55 28.52
N SER A 26 -4.61 -26.86 27.36
CA SER A 26 -3.96 -27.68 26.32
C SER A 26 -4.84 -27.90 25.09
N SER A 27 -4.23 -27.60 23.94
CA SER A 27 -4.31 -28.23 22.62
C SER A 27 -5.35 -29.32 22.33
N ARG A 28 -6.03 -29.19 21.19
CA ARG A 28 -6.40 -30.25 20.23
C ARG A 28 -6.75 -29.58 18.89
N ARG A 29 -5.81 -29.56 17.95
CA ARG A 29 -5.67 -30.48 16.79
C ARG A 29 -6.79 -30.36 15.75
N LEU A 30 -6.34 -29.88 14.59
CA LEU A 30 -6.96 -29.86 13.27
C LEU A 30 -7.33 -31.27 12.77
N SER A 31 -8.35 -31.34 11.93
CA SER A 31 -8.48 -32.39 10.91
C SER A 31 -8.74 -31.77 9.55
N SER A 32 -8.04 -32.32 8.57
CA SER A 32 -7.82 -31.92 7.20
C SER A 32 -8.88 -32.51 6.25
N THR A 33 -9.10 -31.83 5.11
CA THR A 33 -9.50 -32.49 3.86
C THR A 33 -8.67 -31.91 2.69
N ALA A 34 -8.02 -32.84 1.99
CA ALA A 34 -7.19 -32.74 0.77
C ALA A 34 -8.04 -32.39 -0.47
N ALA A 35 -7.59 -32.15 -1.72
CA ALA A 35 -6.34 -32.17 -2.50
C ALA A 35 -6.62 -31.25 -3.74
N VAL A 36 -5.69 -30.77 -4.57
CA VAL A 36 -4.91 -31.48 -5.60
C VAL A 36 -3.83 -30.54 -6.14
N ILE A 37 -2.59 -31.01 -6.18
CA ILE A 37 -1.45 -30.45 -6.92
C ILE A 37 -1.11 -31.46 -8.03
N ILE A 38 -0.86 -30.98 -9.24
CA ILE A 38 -0.28 -31.76 -10.34
C ILE A 38 1.23 -31.57 -10.33
N ASP A 39 1.89 -32.71 -10.52
CA ASP A 39 3.27 -33.09 -10.30
C ASP A 39 4.18 -32.79 -11.51
N SER A 40 5.45 -32.52 -11.24
CA SER A 40 6.54 -32.82 -12.18
C SER A 40 7.84 -33.09 -11.42
N THR A 41 7.95 -34.34 -10.99
CA THR A 41 9.13 -35.17 -10.69
C THR A 41 10.34 -34.91 -11.61
N VAL A 42 11.60 -34.99 -11.15
CA VAL A 42 12.51 -36.18 -11.11
C VAL A 42 13.91 -35.60 -10.76
N SER A 43 14.84 -36.15 -9.96
CA SER A 43 14.98 -37.40 -9.21
C SER A 43 16.07 -37.23 -8.14
N ASN A 44 15.81 -37.80 -6.96
CA ASN A 44 16.81 -38.14 -5.95
C ASN A 44 17.54 -39.45 -6.32
N LYS A 45 18.85 -39.51 -6.03
CA LYS A 45 19.53 -40.76 -5.64
C LYS A 45 20.36 -40.51 -4.38
N THR A 46 19.96 -41.21 -3.33
CA THR A 46 20.64 -41.32 -2.04
C THR A 46 21.77 -42.35 -2.15
N LEU A 47 22.93 -42.06 -1.56
CA LEU A 47 23.78 -43.10 -0.97
C LEU A 47 24.57 -42.52 0.22
N THR A 48 24.36 -43.15 1.36
CA THR A 48 25.09 -43.01 2.61
C THR A 48 26.50 -43.58 2.48
N GLN A 49 27.52 -42.83 2.90
CA GLN A 49 28.75 -43.44 3.43
C GLN A 49 29.48 -42.48 4.38
N ALA A 50 29.83 -43.02 5.54
CA ALA A 50 30.64 -42.40 6.56
C ALA A 50 32.11 -42.31 6.14
N SER A 51 32.84 -41.44 6.88
CA SER A 51 34.29 -41.41 7.10
C SER A 51 35.08 -40.28 6.43
N GLN A 52 35.84 -39.61 7.32
CA GLN A 52 37.12 -38.92 7.10
C GLN A 52 37.03 -37.45 6.67
N SER A 53 37.15 -36.61 7.71
CA SER A 53 37.77 -35.29 7.67
C SER A 53 39.07 -35.28 6.84
N PRO A 54 39.17 -34.49 5.78
CA PRO A 54 40.45 -34.11 5.23
C PRO A 54 40.96 -32.92 6.05
N SER A 55 42.03 -33.15 6.81
CA SER A 55 42.90 -32.12 7.35
C SER A 55 43.45 -31.29 6.18
N SER A 56 42.82 -30.16 5.88
CA SER A 56 43.42 -29.11 5.06
C SER A 56 44.46 -28.40 5.93
N THR A 57 45.71 -28.75 5.70
CA THR A 57 46.90 -28.09 6.22
C THR A 57 46.88 -26.63 5.75
N ASN A 58 46.56 -25.70 6.65
CA ASN A 58 46.82 -24.27 6.46
C ASN A 58 48.33 -24.06 6.48
N PRO A 59 48.98 -23.60 5.40
CA PRO A 59 50.40 -23.32 5.42
C PRO A 59 50.65 -21.83 5.72
N PHE A 60 50.04 -21.27 6.76
CA PHE A 60 50.38 -19.93 7.27
C PHE A 60 50.06 -19.83 8.76
N SER A 61 50.90 -20.44 9.59
CA SER A 61 51.07 -20.02 10.98
C SER A 61 52.15 -18.95 11.02
N ALA A 62 51.89 -17.78 10.42
CA ALA A 62 52.66 -16.58 10.67
C ALA A 62 52.15 -15.93 11.95
N ALA A 63 53.04 -15.34 12.75
CA ALA A 63 52.66 -14.57 13.94
C ALA A 63 51.52 -13.59 13.59
N LYS A 64 50.45 -13.54 14.40
CA LYS A 64 49.33 -12.62 14.17
C LYS A 64 49.86 -11.19 14.24
N THR A 65 50.07 -10.56 13.09
CA THR A 65 50.42 -9.14 12.98
C THR A 65 49.27 -8.31 13.55
N ALA A 66 49.57 -7.50 14.56
CA ALA A 66 48.57 -6.66 15.20
C ALA A 66 48.31 -5.40 14.35
N PHE A 67 47.08 -4.89 14.40
CA PHE A 67 46.73 -3.63 13.74
C PHE A 67 47.43 -2.46 14.44
N ASN A 68 47.98 -1.53 13.65
CA ASN A 68 48.68 -0.33 14.14
C ASN A 68 49.92 -0.60 15.03
N ASP A 69 50.69 -1.65 14.71
CA ASP A 69 51.94 -1.99 15.42
C ASP A 69 53.16 -1.33 14.75
N SER A 70 53.69 -0.29 15.40
CA SER A 70 54.87 0.44 14.89
C SER A 70 56.16 -0.36 14.93
N SER A 71 56.23 -1.46 15.68
CA SER A 71 57.46 -2.25 15.82
C SER A 71 57.70 -3.23 14.67
N SER A 72 56.65 -3.59 13.93
CA SER A 72 56.70 -4.59 12.86
C SER A 72 56.16 -4.10 11.51
N ALA A 73 55.58 -2.89 11.47
CA ALA A 73 55.08 -2.26 10.26
C ALA A 73 56.19 -1.97 9.23
N ASP A 74 55.82 -1.97 7.95
CA ASP A 74 56.62 -1.53 6.81
C ASP A 74 55.93 -0.41 6.00
N VAL A 75 54.72 -0.02 6.42
CA VAL A 75 53.92 1.05 5.80
C VAL A 75 53.47 2.05 6.87
N VAL A 76 53.64 3.34 6.58
CA VAL A 76 53.04 4.44 7.35
C VAL A 76 51.96 5.09 6.50
N LEU A 77 50.70 4.91 6.92
CA LEU A 77 49.52 5.44 6.22
C LEU A 77 49.02 6.70 6.94
N ARG A 78 48.98 7.81 6.21
CA ARG A 78 48.30 9.04 6.60
C ARG A 78 46.85 8.99 6.11
N LEU A 79 45.91 8.92 7.05
CA LEU A 79 44.48 8.87 6.78
C LEU A 79 43.84 10.23 7.09
N PHE A 80 43.08 10.79 6.17
CA PHE A 80 42.39 12.07 6.35
C PHE A 80 41.02 12.04 5.66
N VAL A 81 40.08 12.88 6.09
CA VAL A 81 38.77 13.01 5.43
C VAL A 81 38.93 13.87 4.18
N GLU A 82 38.43 13.40 3.04
CA GLU A 82 38.46 14.18 1.81
C GLU A 82 37.35 15.25 1.84
N PRO A 83 37.67 16.55 1.71
CA PRO A 83 36.65 17.59 1.72
C PRO A 83 35.78 17.48 0.47
N SER A 84 34.46 17.50 0.66
CA SER A 84 33.49 17.44 -0.44
C SER A 84 33.74 18.58 -1.44
N PRO A 85 33.84 18.32 -2.76
CA PRO A 85 34.07 19.36 -3.76
C PRO A 85 32.90 20.36 -3.91
N PHE A 86 31.81 20.21 -3.15
CA PHE A 86 30.63 21.07 -3.17
C PHE A 86 30.46 21.98 -1.94
N GLU A 87 31.40 22.02 -1.00
CA GLU A 87 31.39 23.03 0.07
C GLU A 87 31.94 24.38 -0.43
N SER A 88 31.10 25.12 -1.15
CA SER A 88 31.37 26.50 -1.54
C SER A 88 30.47 27.48 -0.77
N SER A 89 30.98 28.04 0.35
CA SER A 89 30.63 29.37 0.88
C SER A 89 31.46 29.62 2.16
N SER A 90 32.56 30.37 2.10
CA SER A 90 32.67 31.85 2.19
C SER A 90 32.75 32.38 3.63
N ASP A 91 33.97 32.48 4.17
CA ASP A 91 34.42 33.56 5.06
C ASP A 91 35.95 33.48 5.28
N PRO A 92 36.75 34.53 4.98
CA PRO A 92 38.21 34.50 5.14
C PRO A 92 38.72 34.96 6.52
N GLU A 93 37.85 35.22 7.49
CA GLU A 93 38.24 35.71 8.83
C GLU A 93 37.58 34.92 9.99
N SER A 94 37.70 33.60 9.96
CA SER A 94 37.54 32.77 11.15
C SER A 94 38.77 31.88 11.29
N PRO A 95 39.44 31.81 12.45
CA PRO A 95 40.49 30.82 12.65
C PRO A 95 39.79 29.46 12.63
N SER A 96 39.90 28.79 11.49
CA SER A 96 39.42 27.44 11.28
C SER A 96 40.02 26.52 12.34
N THR A 97 39.18 26.02 13.24
CA THR A 97 39.46 24.82 14.04
C THR A 97 39.40 23.60 13.11
N ALA A 98 40.30 23.53 12.13
CA ALA A 98 40.38 22.47 11.11
C ALA A 98 41.69 21.68 11.23
N THR A 99 42.11 21.36 12.46
CA THR A 99 43.40 20.70 12.72
C THR A 99 43.30 19.34 13.39
N ASP A 100 42.14 18.66 13.41
CA ASP A 100 42.00 17.42 14.21
C ASP A 100 41.31 16.25 13.49
N SER A 101 41.60 16.05 12.20
CA SER A 101 41.02 14.94 11.43
C SER A 101 42.06 14.27 10.53
N GLU A 102 43.25 14.06 11.08
CA GLU A 102 44.31 13.29 10.45
C GLU A 102 44.82 12.25 11.43
N VAL A 103 44.93 11.00 10.97
CA VAL A 103 45.44 9.88 11.76
C VAL A 103 46.56 9.20 11.01
N VAL A 104 47.67 8.95 11.68
CA VAL A 104 48.79 8.19 11.15
C VAL A 104 48.72 6.76 11.68
N LEU A 105 48.75 5.77 10.78
CA LEU A 105 48.65 4.35 11.09
C LEU A 105 49.91 3.60 10.62
N TYR A 106 50.39 2.69 11.45
CA TYR A 106 51.51 1.79 11.16
C TYR A 106 50.97 0.43 10.70
N LEU A 107 51.05 0.16 9.40
CA LEU A 107 50.39 -0.98 8.75
C LEU A 107 51.40 -1.86 8.02
N HIS A 108 50.93 -3.04 7.60
CA HIS A 108 51.74 -4.05 6.96
C HIS A 108 51.38 -4.21 5.48
N SER A 109 52.35 -4.05 4.58
CA SER A 109 52.16 -4.10 3.13
C SER A 109 51.54 -5.41 2.67
N HIS A 110 51.91 -6.54 3.28
CA HIS A 110 51.35 -7.85 2.95
C HIS A 110 49.87 -8.00 3.33
N VAL A 111 49.40 -7.32 4.39
CA VAL A 111 47.99 -7.28 4.76
C VAL A 111 47.21 -6.33 3.86
N LEU A 112 47.77 -5.15 3.58
CA LEU A 112 47.14 -4.14 2.71
C LEU A 112 46.88 -4.67 1.29
N ARG A 113 47.77 -5.53 0.76
CA ARG A 113 47.59 -6.21 -0.54
C ARG A 113 46.33 -7.08 -0.66
N ARG A 114 45.60 -7.33 0.43
CA ARG A 114 44.27 -7.99 0.38
C ARG A 114 43.24 -7.19 -0.41
N CYS A 115 43.35 -5.85 -0.47
CA CYS A 115 42.50 -5.04 -1.36
C CYS A 115 43.28 -4.61 -2.61
N LYS A 116 42.56 -4.48 -3.74
CA LYS A 116 43.22 -4.26 -5.05
C LYS A 116 43.85 -2.89 -5.16
N TYR A 117 43.31 -1.87 -4.48
CA TYR A 117 43.87 -0.52 -4.45
C TYR A 117 45.32 -0.53 -3.94
N PHE A 118 45.55 -1.06 -2.73
CA PHE A 118 46.90 -1.12 -2.17
C PHE A 118 47.77 -2.14 -2.89
N ALA A 119 47.21 -3.23 -3.42
CA ALA A 119 47.98 -4.17 -4.23
C ALA A 119 48.57 -3.52 -5.49
N ALA A 120 47.82 -2.62 -6.14
CA ALA A 120 48.30 -1.84 -7.26
C ALA A 120 49.34 -0.79 -6.82
N LEU A 121 49.04 -0.03 -5.76
CA LEU A 121 49.91 1.03 -5.23
C LEU A 121 51.26 0.50 -4.74
N LEU A 122 51.27 -0.68 -4.11
CA LEU A 122 52.47 -1.33 -3.57
C LEU A 122 53.17 -2.24 -4.60
N SER A 123 52.73 -2.24 -5.86
CA SER A 123 53.41 -2.99 -6.91
C SER A 123 54.68 -2.29 -7.36
N ASP A 124 55.71 -3.06 -7.77
CA ASP A 124 57.03 -2.51 -8.12
C ASP A 124 56.99 -1.51 -9.28
N ARG A 125 55.89 -1.44 -10.04
CA ARG A 125 55.69 -0.47 -11.12
C ARG A 125 55.62 0.99 -10.65
N TRP A 126 55.19 1.23 -9.42
CA TRP A 126 55.01 2.59 -8.88
C TRP A 126 56.09 2.99 -7.87
N ARG A 127 56.89 2.03 -7.38
CA ARG A 127 57.99 2.27 -6.44
C ARG A 127 59.29 2.74 -7.11
N ASN A 128 59.42 2.56 -8.42
CA ASN A 128 60.64 2.88 -9.16
C ASN A 128 60.68 4.31 -9.73
N ASP A 129 59.54 5.03 -9.77
CA ASP A 129 59.49 6.39 -10.33
C ASP A 129 60.15 7.43 -9.39
N ASP A 130 60.13 7.18 -8.07
CA ASP A 130 60.77 8.05 -7.07
C ASP A 130 62.27 7.79 -6.87
N ARG A 131 62.82 6.69 -7.44
CA ARG A 131 64.25 6.35 -7.30
C ARG A 131 65.11 6.76 -8.51
N ASP A 132 64.51 7.27 -9.60
CA ASP A 132 65.21 7.51 -10.87
C ASP A 132 65.41 9.00 -11.23
N VAL A 133 65.24 9.93 -10.27
CA VAL A 133 65.62 11.35 -10.43
C VAL A 133 66.78 11.69 -9.51
N GLY A 134 67.98 11.22 -9.86
CA GLY A 134 69.18 11.51 -9.08
C GLY A 134 70.46 10.93 -9.66
N ASP A 135 70.70 11.09 -10.96
CA ASP A 135 72.03 10.83 -11.53
C ASP A 135 73.02 11.93 -11.12
N GLY A 136 74.19 11.50 -10.63
CA GLY A 136 75.41 12.29 -10.67
C GLY A 136 75.96 12.82 -9.35
N SER A 137 76.37 11.94 -8.42
CA SER A 137 77.74 11.94 -7.85
C SER A 137 77.82 11.11 -6.56
N GLY A 138 78.75 10.15 -6.55
CA GLY A 138 79.08 9.40 -5.35
C GLY A 138 79.78 10.26 -4.32
N GLN A 139 79.36 10.14 -3.07
CA GLN A 139 80.24 10.27 -1.90
C GLN A 139 79.57 9.59 -0.71
N ASP A 140 80.37 8.83 0.02
CA ASP A 140 80.06 8.14 1.26
C ASP A 140 79.19 8.94 2.23
N ARG A 141 78.13 8.29 2.74
CA ARG A 141 77.50 8.63 4.02
C ARG A 141 77.21 7.34 4.79
N ASP A 142 78.08 7.03 5.74
CA ASP A 142 77.67 6.39 6.99
C ASP A 142 76.57 7.25 7.64
N GLY A 143 75.48 6.64 8.09
CA GLY A 143 74.48 7.32 8.93
C GLY A 143 73.05 6.82 8.75
N ASP A 144 72.61 6.06 9.75
CA ASP A 144 71.22 5.72 10.08
C ASP A 144 70.44 4.81 9.12
N SER A 145 70.29 3.55 9.53
CA SER A 145 69.18 2.67 9.11
C SER A 145 67.86 3.19 9.66
N ALA A 146 67.47 4.40 9.28
CA ALA A 146 66.13 4.92 9.50
C ALA A 146 65.19 4.17 8.55
N ASP A 147 64.52 3.16 9.10
CA ASP A 147 63.44 2.34 8.53
C ASP A 147 62.92 2.83 7.16
N ASP A 148 63.12 2.00 6.11
CA ASP A 148 62.61 2.19 4.74
C ASP A 148 61.08 1.97 4.72
N PHE A 149 60.33 2.80 5.47
CA PHE A 149 58.88 2.78 5.54
C PHE A 149 58.27 3.33 4.25
N ILE A 150 57.31 2.61 3.68
CA ILE A 150 56.50 3.09 2.56
C ILE A 150 55.47 4.08 3.12
N ARG A 151 55.52 5.35 2.68
CA ARG A 151 54.56 6.38 3.10
C ARG A 151 53.41 6.49 2.10
N ILE A 152 52.18 6.35 2.58
CA ILE A 152 50.97 6.46 1.75
C ILE A 152 50.04 7.51 2.38
N SER A 153 49.36 8.29 1.54
CA SER A 153 48.26 9.16 1.97
C SER A 153 46.96 8.69 1.35
N LEU A 154 45.92 8.51 2.18
CA LEU A 154 44.59 8.06 1.75
C LEU A 154 43.53 9.03 2.26
N GLY A 155 42.75 9.59 1.33
CA GLY A 155 41.51 10.30 1.64
C GLY A 155 40.39 9.29 1.90
N VAL A 156 39.47 9.60 2.82
CA VAL A 156 38.24 8.81 2.99
C VAL A 156 37.00 9.68 2.82
N PRO A 157 35.93 9.14 2.21
CA PRO A 157 34.80 9.93 1.73
C PRO A 157 33.79 10.33 2.81
N LEU A 158 33.78 9.67 3.99
CA LEU A 158 32.80 9.94 5.05
C LEU A 158 33.46 10.25 6.39
N THR A 159 34.04 9.25 7.04
CA THR A 159 34.60 9.40 8.38
C THR A 159 35.93 8.67 8.48
N ILE A 160 36.83 9.19 9.32
CA ILE A 160 38.09 8.50 9.63
C ILE A 160 37.81 7.16 10.29
N GLU A 161 36.77 7.08 11.13
CA GLU A 161 36.38 5.86 11.83
C GLU A 161 35.99 4.74 10.87
N SER A 162 35.22 5.03 9.81
CA SER A 162 34.91 4.04 8.78
C SER A 162 36.16 3.60 8.01
N GLY A 163 37.06 4.53 7.70
CA GLY A 163 38.39 4.25 7.16
C GLY A 163 39.20 3.29 8.02
N ILE A 164 39.36 3.60 9.31
CA ILE A 164 40.07 2.76 10.28
C ILE A 164 39.42 1.38 10.38
N THR A 165 38.09 1.33 10.43
CA THR A 165 37.33 0.08 10.57
C THR A 165 37.52 -0.83 9.34
N VAL A 166 37.46 -0.29 8.12
CA VAL A 166 37.76 -1.07 6.90
C VAL A 166 39.20 -1.58 6.90
N LEU A 167 40.15 -0.76 7.34
CA LEU A 167 41.55 -1.18 7.46
C LEU A 167 41.73 -2.27 8.53
N GLN A 168 41.03 -2.19 9.66
CA GLN A 168 41.02 -3.24 10.68
C GLN A 168 40.43 -4.56 10.15
N LEU A 169 39.39 -4.50 9.32
CA LEU A 169 38.81 -5.68 8.67
C LEU A 169 39.79 -6.41 7.74
N LEU A 170 40.79 -5.71 7.18
CA LEU A 170 41.88 -6.36 6.43
C LEU A 170 42.74 -7.27 7.34
N TYR A 171 42.81 -6.98 8.65
CA TYR A 171 43.54 -7.81 9.62
C TYR A 171 42.67 -8.89 10.23
N THR A 172 41.46 -8.55 10.65
CA THR A 172 40.61 -9.45 11.43
C THR A 172 39.78 -10.39 10.57
N GLY A 173 39.30 -9.92 9.41
CA GLY A 173 38.27 -10.61 8.63
C GLY A 173 36.94 -10.78 9.37
N ASP A 174 36.73 -10.03 10.46
CA ASP A 174 35.57 -10.19 11.35
C ASP A 174 34.35 -9.37 10.90
N PHE A 175 33.90 -9.62 9.67
CA PHE A 175 32.79 -8.86 9.08
C PHE A 175 31.48 -9.02 9.86
N SER A 176 31.24 -10.20 10.43
CA SER A 176 29.97 -10.52 11.09
C SER A 176 29.74 -9.74 12.39
N ASN A 177 30.80 -9.44 13.15
CA ASN A 177 30.68 -8.65 14.37
C ASN A 177 30.75 -7.14 14.09
N THR A 178 31.54 -6.74 13.09
CA THR A 178 31.71 -5.32 12.73
C THR A 178 30.49 -4.77 12.00
N ILE A 179 29.97 -5.48 10.99
CA ILE A 179 28.80 -5.06 10.21
C ILE A 179 27.55 -5.52 10.95
N ASN A 180 27.14 -4.76 11.96
CA ASN A 180 26.04 -5.10 12.87
C ASN A 180 24.81 -4.19 12.74
N SER A 181 24.86 -3.15 11.90
CA SER A 181 23.74 -2.27 11.58
C SER A 181 23.81 -1.80 10.13
N ALA A 182 22.65 -1.39 9.58
CA ALA A 182 22.57 -0.85 8.23
C ALA A 182 23.39 0.45 8.12
N SER A 183 23.36 1.30 9.13
CA SER A 183 24.22 2.49 9.21
C SER A 183 25.71 2.17 9.07
N VAL A 184 26.22 1.18 9.81
CA VAL A 184 27.64 0.78 9.73
C VAL A 184 27.96 0.21 8.35
N ALA A 185 27.10 -0.64 7.79
CA ALA A 185 27.29 -1.14 6.43
C ALA A 185 27.36 0.00 5.40
N LEU A 186 26.48 1.01 5.52
CA LEU A 186 26.44 2.18 4.65
C LEU A 186 27.64 3.11 4.82
N ASP A 187 28.24 3.16 6.01
CA ASP A 187 29.41 4.01 6.29
C ASP A 187 30.71 3.34 5.80
N LEU A 188 30.78 2.01 5.84
CA LEU A 188 31.93 1.21 5.39
C LEU A 188 31.95 0.99 3.87
N LEU A 189 30.78 0.84 3.24
CA LEU A 189 30.66 0.47 1.83
C LEU A 189 31.36 1.44 0.86
N PRO A 190 31.24 2.79 0.98
CA PRO A 190 31.96 3.72 0.12
C PRO A 190 33.48 3.57 0.20
N VAL A 191 34.01 3.40 1.42
CA VAL A 191 35.44 3.16 1.67
C VAL A 191 35.88 1.82 1.07
N ALA A 192 35.06 0.78 1.23
CA ALA A 192 35.34 -0.55 0.69
C ALA A 192 35.36 -0.56 -0.85
N LEU A 193 34.47 0.20 -1.49
CA LEU A 193 34.43 0.38 -2.94
C LEU A 193 35.68 1.11 -3.44
N GLU A 194 36.07 2.21 -2.80
CA GLU A 194 37.27 2.98 -3.16
C GLU A 194 38.55 2.12 -3.06
N LEU A 195 38.66 1.33 -1.99
CA LEU A 195 39.78 0.42 -1.79
C LEU A 195 39.70 -0.85 -2.66
N LEU A 196 38.62 -1.05 -3.41
CA LEU A 196 38.34 -2.26 -4.18
C LEU A 196 38.47 -3.52 -3.29
N PHE A 197 37.91 -3.46 -2.08
CA PHE A 197 37.92 -4.54 -1.10
C PHE A 197 36.67 -5.42 -1.22
N GLU A 198 36.70 -6.31 -2.21
CA GLU A 198 35.57 -7.16 -2.64
C GLU A 198 34.89 -7.96 -1.52
N GLU A 199 35.66 -8.45 -0.55
CA GLU A 199 35.12 -9.24 0.57
C GLU A 199 34.27 -8.36 1.52
N CYS A 200 34.72 -7.12 1.75
CA CYS A 200 33.98 -6.14 2.55
C CYS A 200 32.75 -5.63 1.80
N VAL A 201 32.88 -5.30 0.51
CA VAL A 201 31.74 -4.89 -0.34
C VAL A 201 30.64 -5.95 -0.30
N ARG A 202 30.98 -7.21 -0.59
CA ARG A 202 30.03 -8.33 -0.56
C ARG A 202 29.40 -8.52 0.83
N SER A 203 30.19 -8.37 1.90
CA SER A 203 29.67 -8.50 3.26
C SER A 203 28.70 -7.36 3.64
N CYS A 204 29.01 -6.12 3.23
CA CYS A 204 28.12 -4.97 3.42
C CYS A 204 26.82 -5.14 2.63
N VAL A 205 26.90 -5.52 1.35
CA VAL A 205 25.74 -5.72 0.48
C VAL A 205 24.84 -6.84 0.99
N ARG A 206 25.40 -8.01 1.36
CA ARG A 206 24.63 -9.11 1.97
C ARG A 206 23.96 -8.71 3.28
N PHE A 207 24.63 -7.89 4.09
CA PHE A 207 24.01 -7.39 5.32
C PHE A 207 22.84 -6.47 4.99
N LEU A 208 23.04 -5.51 4.08
CA LEU A 208 21.99 -4.58 3.63
C LEU A 208 20.80 -5.33 3.00
N GLU A 209 21.06 -6.38 2.22
CA GLU A 209 20.03 -7.26 1.65
C GLU A 209 19.20 -7.98 2.72
N ALA A 210 19.77 -8.29 3.88
CA ALA A 210 19.12 -9.09 4.92
C ALA A 210 18.37 -8.28 6.01
N VAL A 211 18.62 -6.98 6.15
CA VAL A 211 18.09 -6.16 7.27
C VAL A 211 17.09 -5.08 6.82
N PRO A 212 16.14 -4.64 7.66
CA PRO A 212 15.28 -3.50 7.35
C PRO A 212 16.08 -2.18 7.31
N TRP A 213 15.57 -1.20 6.57
CA TRP A 213 16.16 0.14 6.45
C TRP A 213 15.18 1.20 6.95
N THR A 214 15.69 2.29 7.51
CA THR A 214 14.91 3.53 7.65
C THR A 214 14.76 4.24 6.30
N GLU A 215 13.88 5.23 6.22
CA GLU A 215 13.71 6.04 5.00
C GLU A 215 15.03 6.72 4.59
N GLU A 216 15.80 7.22 5.55
CA GLU A 216 17.10 7.86 5.31
C GLU A 216 18.15 6.84 4.83
N GLU A 217 18.14 5.63 5.38
CA GLU A 217 19.02 4.54 4.96
C GLU A 217 18.68 4.05 3.55
N GLU A 218 17.40 3.91 3.20
CA GLU A 218 16.96 3.54 1.85
C GLU A 218 17.46 4.54 0.81
N VAL A 219 17.36 5.84 1.08
CA VAL A 219 17.92 6.89 0.20
C VAL A 219 19.43 6.71 0.01
N ARG A 220 20.16 6.40 1.08
CA ARG A 220 21.61 6.12 0.99
C ARG A 220 21.90 4.87 0.18
N VAL A 221 21.15 3.78 0.37
CA VAL A 221 21.27 2.57 -0.46
C VAL A 221 21.05 2.90 -1.93
N MET A 222 19.99 3.64 -2.25
CA MET A 222 19.67 4.03 -3.64
C MET A 222 20.79 4.83 -4.31
N ASN A 223 21.49 5.68 -3.56
CA ASN A 223 22.63 6.45 -4.07
C ASN A 223 23.88 5.59 -4.30
N LEU A 224 24.03 4.48 -3.58
CA LEU A 224 25.20 3.59 -3.68
C LEU A 224 25.04 2.53 -4.77
N ILE A 225 23.82 2.09 -5.07
CA ILE A 225 23.53 1.06 -6.09
C ILE A 225 24.25 1.32 -7.43
N PRO A 226 24.28 2.54 -8.01
CA PRO A 226 24.98 2.81 -9.27
C PRO A 226 26.51 2.60 -9.22
N LEU A 227 27.09 2.55 -8.03
CA LEU A 227 28.53 2.35 -7.81
C LEU A 227 28.90 0.88 -7.60
N LEU A 228 27.91 0.01 -7.43
CA LEU A 228 28.09 -1.42 -7.20
C LEU A 228 28.31 -2.19 -8.51
N GLY A 229 28.89 -3.39 -8.40
CA GLY A 229 28.94 -4.34 -9.51
C GLY A 229 27.56 -4.88 -9.86
N GLY A 230 27.45 -5.60 -10.99
CA GLY A 230 26.17 -6.09 -11.50
C GLY A 230 25.43 -6.97 -10.50
N GLU A 231 26.09 -8.00 -9.96
CA GLU A 231 25.51 -8.93 -8.98
C GLU A 231 25.07 -8.20 -7.70
N GLU A 232 25.94 -7.35 -7.13
CA GLU A 232 25.63 -6.62 -5.89
C GLU A 232 24.49 -5.59 -6.08
N SER A 233 24.45 -4.92 -7.24
CA SER A 233 23.40 -3.97 -7.57
C SER A 233 22.04 -4.67 -7.73
N GLU A 234 22.01 -5.85 -8.35
CA GLU A 234 20.79 -6.63 -8.56
C GLU A 234 20.19 -7.12 -7.23
N GLU A 235 21.02 -7.57 -6.27
CA GLU A 235 20.57 -8.00 -4.94
C GLU A 235 19.81 -6.89 -4.20
N LEU A 236 20.34 -5.66 -4.20
CA LEU A 236 19.69 -4.53 -3.52
C LEU A 236 18.50 -3.98 -4.32
N LEU A 237 18.63 -3.89 -5.65
CA LEU A 237 17.54 -3.42 -6.52
C LEU A 237 16.29 -4.30 -6.42
N ALA A 238 16.46 -5.61 -6.21
CA ALA A 238 15.34 -6.54 -6.05
C ALA A 238 14.43 -6.19 -4.85
N ARG A 239 14.93 -5.47 -3.83
CA ARG A 239 14.14 -5.05 -2.66
C ARG A 239 13.27 -3.82 -2.90
N VAL A 240 13.70 -2.93 -3.77
CA VAL A 240 13.14 -1.57 -3.93
C VAL A 240 12.48 -1.36 -5.29
N SER A 241 12.90 -2.11 -6.30
CA SER A 241 12.36 -1.95 -7.65
C SER A 241 11.13 -2.83 -7.82
N PRO A 242 9.94 -2.25 -8.04
CA PRO A 242 8.79 -3.05 -8.44
C PRO A 242 9.12 -3.75 -9.76
N GLY A 243 8.78 -5.04 -9.89
CA GLY A 243 8.92 -5.76 -11.16
C GLY A 243 8.15 -5.07 -12.30
N LYS A 244 8.24 -5.60 -13.53
CA LYS A 244 7.65 -5.00 -14.75
C LYS A 244 6.13 -4.66 -14.70
N ASN A 245 5.40 -5.12 -13.68
CA ASN A 245 3.98 -4.81 -13.47
C ASN A 245 3.85 -3.85 -12.29
N ASP A 246 2.93 -2.88 -12.37
CA ASP A 246 2.66 -1.89 -11.32
C ASP A 246 2.25 -2.60 -10.00
N SER A 247 3.25 -2.99 -9.20
CA SER A 247 3.08 -3.87 -8.06
C SER A 247 2.24 -3.24 -6.96
N CYS A 248 2.21 -1.91 -6.90
CA CYS A 248 1.45 -1.17 -5.91
C CYS A 248 -0.06 -1.25 -6.21
N GLU A 249 -0.46 -1.17 -7.48
CA GLU A 249 -1.88 -1.28 -7.87
C GLU A 249 -2.40 -2.70 -7.66
N GLU A 250 -1.61 -3.70 -8.02
CA GLU A 250 -2.00 -5.11 -7.82
C GLU A 250 -2.06 -5.46 -6.32
N MET A 251 -1.14 -4.96 -5.49
CA MET A 251 -1.24 -5.08 -4.03
C MET A 251 -2.50 -4.41 -3.50
N LEU A 252 -2.78 -3.16 -3.90
CA LEU A 252 -3.95 -2.42 -3.44
C LEU A 252 -5.25 -3.09 -3.87
N HIS A 253 -5.32 -3.58 -5.11
CA HIS A 253 -6.44 -4.33 -5.62
C HIS A 253 -6.63 -5.64 -4.83
N GLY A 254 -5.54 -6.38 -4.57
CA GLY A 254 -5.55 -7.58 -3.75
C GLY A 254 -6.06 -7.32 -2.32
N LEU A 255 -5.68 -6.20 -1.71
CA LEU A 255 -6.18 -5.77 -0.40
C LEU A 255 -7.68 -5.47 -0.42
N ILE A 256 -8.17 -4.77 -1.45
CA ILE A 256 -9.61 -4.49 -1.62
C ILE A 256 -10.39 -5.78 -1.78
N VAL A 257 -9.97 -6.67 -2.69
CA VAL A 257 -10.60 -7.97 -2.91
C VAL A 257 -10.57 -8.78 -1.61
N SER A 258 -9.45 -8.80 -0.90
CA SER A 258 -9.33 -9.50 0.38
C SER A 258 -10.28 -8.92 1.42
N ALA A 259 -10.37 -7.60 1.56
CA ALA A 259 -11.29 -6.95 2.49
C ALA A 259 -12.77 -7.21 2.15
N ILE A 260 -13.08 -7.39 0.88
CA ILE A 260 -14.42 -7.75 0.38
C ILE A 260 -14.78 -9.22 0.65
N HIS A 261 -13.80 -10.12 0.78
CA HIS A 261 -14.04 -11.56 1.00
C HIS A 261 -13.64 -12.09 2.39
N SER A 262 -12.96 -11.27 3.22
CA SER A 262 -12.52 -11.59 4.59
C SER A 262 -13.67 -11.88 5.58
N HIS A 263 -14.13 -13.12 5.65
CA HIS A 263 -15.07 -13.60 6.67
C HIS A 263 -14.31 -14.29 7.81
N PRO A 264 -14.62 -14.04 9.10
CA PRO A 264 -15.69 -13.18 9.63
C PRO A 264 -15.32 -11.69 9.86
N ASN A 265 -14.05 -11.30 9.70
CA ASN A 265 -13.54 -9.98 10.14
C ASN A 265 -13.69 -8.84 9.11
N MET A 266 -14.72 -8.89 8.26
CA MET A 266 -14.86 -8.01 7.11
C MET A 266 -14.81 -6.52 7.44
N ALA A 267 -15.54 -6.11 8.48
CA ALA A 267 -15.64 -4.69 8.84
C ALA A 267 -14.28 -4.12 9.26
N VAL A 268 -13.48 -4.91 9.99
CA VAL A 268 -12.14 -4.54 10.40
C VAL A 268 -11.20 -4.47 9.20
N ALA A 269 -11.25 -5.46 8.31
CA ALA A 269 -10.47 -5.48 7.08
C ALA A 269 -10.78 -4.25 6.20
N LYS A 270 -12.07 -3.93 6.02
CA LYS A 270 -12.52 -2.74 5.26
C LYS A 270 -12.11 -1.43 5.90
N ALA A 271 -12.13 -1.32 7.23
CA ALA A 271 -11.66 -0.14 7.94
C ALA A 271 -10.14 0.04 7.79
N PHE A 272 -9.38 -1.06 7.87
CA PHE A 272 -7.93 -1.06 7.67
C PHE A 272 -7.56 -0.63 6.23
N VAL A 273 -8.17 -1.26 5.22
CA VAL A 273 -7.93 -0.90 3.81
C VAL A 273 -8.38 0.53 3.51
N ALA A 274 -9.47 1.01 4.13
CA ALA A 274 -9.88 2.40 4.00
C ALA A 274 -8.83 3.39 4.54
N LYS A 275 -8.20 3.06 5.68
CA LYS A 275 -7.10 3.87 6.22
C LYS A 275 -5.91 3.86 5.25
N LEU A 276 -5.50 2.69 4.76
CA LEU A 276 -4.41 2.59 3.79
C LEU A 276 -4.67 3.41 2.53
N LEU A 277 -5.87 3.33 1.96
CA LEU A 277 -6.27 4.10 0.77
C LEU A 277 -6.17 5.61 0.97
N ARG A 278 -6.48 6.10 2.18
CA ARG A 278 -6.41 7.53 2.52
C ARG A 278 -4.97 8.01 2.70
N ASP A 279 -4.11 7.16 3.24
CA ASP A 279 -2.72 7.47 3.53
C ASP A 279 -1.80 7.16 2.31
N PHE A 280 -2.36 6.62 1.21
CA PHE A 280 -1.62 6.25 0.01
C PHE A 280 -1.26 7.47 -0.86
N SER A 281 0.02 7.58 -1.22
CA SER A 281 0.56 8.77 -1.92
C SER A 281 0.00 8.99 -3.32
N SER A 282 -0.26 7.91 -4.09
CA SER A 282 -0.74 8.02 -5.47
C SER A 282 -2.28 7.97 -5.55
N LYS A 283 -2.90 9.15 -5.58
CA LYS A 283 -4.35 9.28 -5.75
C LYS A 283 -4.86 8.69 -7.08
N GLU A 284 -4.10 8.83 -8.17
CA GLU A 284 -4.51 8.32 -9.48
C GLU A 284 -4.47 6.79 -9.54
N SER A 285 -3.49 6.16 -8.91
CA SER A 285 -3.45 4.69 -8.80
C SER A 285 -4.57 4.16 -7.91
N ALA A 286 -4.84 4.81 -6.77
CA ALA A 286 -6.00 4.45 -5.94
C ALA A 286 -7.32 4.58 -6.69
N LYS A 287 -7.48 5.62 -7.52
CA LYS A 287 -8.64 5.81 -8.40
C LYS A 287 -8.81 4.63 -9.36
N ARG A 288 -7.78 4.28 -10.14
CA ARG A 288 -7.86 3.16 -11.11
C ARG A 288 -8.24 1.85 -10.45
N VAL A 289 -7.65 1.56 -9.29
CA VAL A 289 -7.91 0.33 -8.53
C VAL A 289 -9.34 0.31 -7.98
N LEU A 290 -9.85 1.44 -7.46
CA LEU A 290 -11.23 1.56 -6.98
C LEU A 290 -12.25 1.48 -8.11
N GLU A 291 -11.97 2.09 -9.27
CA GLU A 291 -12.79 2.00 -10.47
C GLU A 291 -12.91 0.55 -10.94
N ARG A 292 -11.79 -0.18 -11.01
CA ARG A 292 -11.76 -1.62 -11.35
C ARG A 292 -12.60 -2.46 -10.39
N ALA A 293 -12.45 -2.24 -9.08
CA ALA A 293 -13.21 -2.97 -8.07
C ALA A 293 -14.71 -2.62 -8.10
N PHE A 294 -15.05 -1.36 -8.37
CA PHE A 294 -16.41 -0.88 -8.54
C PHE A 294 -17.08 -1.52 -9.75
N GLU A 295 -16.43 -1.51 -10.91
CA GLU A 295 -16.94 -2.12 -12.14
C GLU A 295 -17.17 -3.62 -11.97
N ALA A 296 -16.21 -4.35 -11.39
CA ALA A 296 -16.36 -5.77 -11.11
C ALA A 296 -17.54 -6.06 -10.17
N SER A 297 -17.68 -5.30 -9.09
CA SER A 297 -18.79 -5.46 -8.13
C SER A 297 -20.14 -5.09 -8.76
N LEU A 298 -20.19 -4.05 -9.60
CA LEU A 298 -21.39 -3.60 -10.31
C LEU A 298 -21.85 -4.65 -11.31
N LYS A 299 -20.90 -5.21 -12.07
CA LYS A 299 -21.16 -6.30 -13.02
C LYS A 299 -21.82 -7.48 -12.32
N ILE A 300 -21.27 -7.94 -11.19
CA ILE A 300 -21.85 -9.06 -10.42
C ILE A 300 -23.29 -8.76 -9.99
N VAL A 301 -23.57 -7.54 -9.50
CA VAL A 301 -24.93 -7.15 -9.08
C VAL A 301 -25.89 -7.14 -10.28
N LYS A 302 -25.44 -6.62 -11.44
CA LYS A 302 -26.24 -6.58 -12.66
C LYS A 302 -26.59 -7.98 -13.15
N GLU A 303 -25.59 -8.84 -13.32
CA GLU A 303 -25.76 -10.22 -13.78
C GLU A 303 -26.66 -11.01 -12.82
N SER A 304 -26.46 -10.86 -11.51
CA SER A 304 -27.31 -11.52 -10.50
C SER A 304 -28.78 -11.08 -10.60
N LEU A 305 -29.03 -9.79 -10.89
CA LEU A 305 -30.39 -9.27 -11.00
C LEU A 305 -31.06 -9.61 -12.33
N GLU A 306 -30.28 -9.63 -13.41
CA GLU A 306 -30.72 -10.07 -14.73
C GLU A 306 -31.15 -11.54 -14.69
N GLU A 307 -30.31 -12.40 -14.11
CA GLU A 307 -30.64 -13.83 -13.92
C GLU A 307 -31.86 -14.03 -13.03
N TYR A 308 -32.02 -13.24 -11.96
CA TYR A 308 -33.22 -13.27 -11.12
C TYR A 308 -34.48 -12.85 -11.88
N SER A 309 -34.36 -11.85 -12.76
CA SER A 309 -35.48 -11.28 -13.52
C SER A 309 -35.80 -12.04 -14.81
N SER A 310 -34.99 -13.05 -15.16
CA SER A 310 -35.11 -13.81 -16.40
C SER A 310 -36.38 -14.66 -16.44
N PRO A 311 -37.18 -14.59 -17.53
CA PRO A 311 -38.37 -15.41 -17.70
C PRO A 311 -38.08 -16.90 -17.99
N ASP A 312 -36.82 -17.26 -18.32
CA ASP A 312 -36.42 -18.62 -18.72
C ASP A 312 -36.40 -19.62 -17.55
N PHE A 313 -36.39 -19.12 -16.32
CA PHE A 313 -36.44 -19.91 -15.09
C PHE A 313 -37.89 -20.26 -14.70
N ARG A 314 -38.61 -20.98 -15.57
CA ARG A 314 -39.98 -21.48 -15.32
C ARG A 314 -40.10 -23.01 -15.50
N GLY A 315 -39.10 -23.75 -15.02
CA GLY A 315 -39.11 -25.23 -14.89
C GLY A 315 -38.63 -25.66 -13.49
N ASP A 316 -39.00 -26.87 -13.05
CA ASP A 316 -38.86 -27.45 -11.69
C ASP A 316 -38.75 -26.44 -10.51
N HIS A 317 -39.85 -26.32 -9.75
CA HIS A 317 -40.12 -25.21 -8.84
C HIS A 317 -39.04 -25.00 -7.77
N ASN A 318 -38.42 -26.08 -7.27
CA ASN A 318 -37.48 -25.98 -6.15
C ASN A 318 -36.07 -25.53 -6.55
N GLU A 319 -35.53 -26.05 -7.67
CA GLU A 319 -34.18 -25.68 -8.14
C GLU A 319 -34.15 -24.22 -8.62
N THR A 320 -35.19 -23.83 -9.36
CA THR A 320 -35.38 -22.45 -9.81
C THR A 320 -35.46 -21.47 -8.65
N GLU A 321 -36.24 -21.77 -7.61
CA GLU A 321 -36.39 -20.88 -6.45
C GLU A 321 -35.09 -20.78 -5.63
N ALA A 322 -34.30 -21.86 -5.55
CA ALA A 322 -32.99 -21.85 -4.91
C ALA A 322 -31.98 -20.95 -5.66
N ILE A 323 -31.96 -21.02 -7.00
CA ILE A 323 -31.10 -20.17 -7.84
C ILE A 323 -31.49 -18.70 -7.71
N GLN A 324 -32.79 -18.39 -7.76
CA GLN A 324 -33.28 -17.01 -7.55
C GLN A 324 -32.87 -16.44 -6.19
N ARG A 325 -32.97 -17.24 -5.11
CA ARG A 325 -32.51 -16.84 -3.78
C ARG A 325 -31.01 -16.59 -3.75
N LEU A 326 -30.22 -17.48 -4.33
CA LEU A 326 -28.77 -17.32 -4.43
C LEU A 326 -28.41 -16.01 -5.12
N ASN A 327 -29.02 -15.74 -6.27
CA ASN A 327 -28.78 -14.53 -7.05
C ASN A 327 -29.17 -13.26 -6.29
N LEU A 328 -30.31 -13.25 -5.60
CA LEU A 328 -30.68 -12.14 -4.72
C LEU A 328 -29.69 -11.93 -3.56
N HIS A 329 -29.18 -13.01 -2.95
CA HIS A 329 -28.16 -12.91 -1.91
C HIS A 329 -26.81 -12.41 -2.45
N THR A 330 -26.41 -12.85 -3.64
CA THR A 330 -25.21 -12.38 -4.35
C THR A 330 -25.33 -10.89 -4.68
N ALA A 331 -26.48 -10.46 -5.23
CA ALA A 331 -26.77 -9.06 -5.51
C ALA A 331 -26.76 -8.20 -4.23
N MET A 332 -27.35 -8.68 -3.13
CA MET A 332 -27.36 -7.99 -1.85
C MET A 332 -25.96 -7.83 -1.26
N THR A 333 -25.16 -8.89 -1.29
CA THR A 333 -23.79 -8.89 -0.75
C THR A 333 -22.90 -7.96 -1.54
N ASN A 334 -22.90 -8.07 -2.87
CA ASN A 334 -22.12 -7.18 -3.74
C ASN A 334 -22.66 -5.75 -3.76
N GLY A 335 -23.96 -5.54 -3.54
CA GLY A 335 -24.53 -4.22 -3.31
C GLY A 335 -23.94 -3.53 -2.07
N ARG A 336 -23.71 -4.27 -0.98
CA ARG A 336 -23.01 -3.74 0.21
C ARG A 336 -21.55 -3.42 -0.07
N HIS A 337 -20.91 -4.20 -0.96
CA HIS A 337 -19.54 -3.95 -1.39
C HIS A 337 -19.45 -2.69 -2.24
N LEU A 338 -20.37 -2.51 -3.19
CA LEU A 338 -20.53 -1.28 -3.95
C LEU A 338 -20.74 -0.06 -3.06
N LEU A 339 -21.62 -0.16 -2.06
CA LEU A 339 -21.86 0.97 -1.15
C LEU A 339 -20.56 1.38 -0.44
N TRP A 340 -19.78 0.42 0.07
CA TRP A 340 -18.50 0.70 0.68
C TRP A 340 -17.51 1.32 -0.31
N LEU A 341 -17.39 0.77 -1.53
CA LEU A 341 -16.52 1.31 -2.58
C LEU A 341 -16.91 2.76 -2.95
N VAL A 342 -18.19 3.04 -3.16
CA VAL A 342 -18.72 4.37 -3.44
C VAL A 342 -18.37 5.36 -2.31
N GLU A 343 -18.52 4.96 -1.05
CA GLU A 343 -18.14 5.80 0.09
C GLU A 343 -16.64 6.11 0.10
N ARG A 344 -15.78 5.15 -0.24
CA ARG A 344 -14.33 5.38 -0.39
C ARG A 344 -14.01 6.29 -1.57
N MET A 345 -14.63 6.07 -2.73
CA MET A 345 -14.40 6.91 -3.91
C MET A 345 -14.84 8.36 -3.67
N ILE A 346 -15.94 8.58 -2.94
CA ILE A 346 -16.39 9.92 -2.56
C ILE A 346 -15.43 10.56 -1.55
N GLU A 347 -15.01 9.83 -0.53
CA GLU A 347 -14.07 10.31 0.50
C GLU A 347 -12.74 10.76 -0.13
N LEU A 348 -12.22 9.99 -1.09
CA LEU A 348 -10.97 10.30 -1.80
C LEU A 348 -11.17 11.31 -2.94
N LYS A 349 -12.41 11.71 -3.24
CA LYS A 349 -12.78 12.58 -4.37
C LYS A 349 -12.27 12.02 -5.71
N VAL A 350 -12.66 10.78 -6.01
CA VAL A 350 -12.34 10.02 -7.25
C VAL A 350 -13.58 9.30 -7.82
N ALA A 351 -14.77 9.79 -7.50
CA ALA A 351 -16.04 9.13 -7.86
C ALA A 351 -16.63 9.59 -9.20
N ASP A 352 -15.93 10.41 -10.00
CA ASP A 352 -16.45 10.96 -11.26
C ASP A 352 -16.86 9.86 -12.27
N ALA A 353 -15.99 8.86 -12.45
CA ALA A 353 -16.27 7.72 -13.31
C ALA A 353 -17.42 6.85 -12.77
N ALA A 354 -17.49 6.66 -11.44
CA ALA A 354 -18.57 5.92 -10.81
C ALA A 354 -19.93 6.61 -10.99
N VAL A 355 -20.00 7.95 -10.89
CA VAL A 355 -21.24 8.70 -11.16
C VAL A 355 -21.66 8.56 -12.62
N LYS A 356 -20.70 8.66 -13.56
CA LYS A 356 -20.98 8.47 -14.98
C LYS A 356 -21.52 7.06 -15.23
N GLU A 357 -20.80 6.04 -14.80
CA GLU A 357 -21.20 4.63 -14.96
C GLU A 357 -22.57 4.39 -14.32
N TRP A 358 -22.79 4.83 -13.08
CA TRP A 358 -24.07 4.65 -12.38
C TRP A 358 -25.24 5.35 -13.07
N SER A 359 -24.99 6.44 -13.80
CA SER A 359 -26.01 7.15 -14.58
C SER A 359 -26.39 6.46 -15.88
N GLU A 360 -25.58 5.53 -16.39
CA GLU A 360 -25.75 4.89 -17.71
C GLU A 360 -26.25 3.45 -17.56
N GLN A 361 -27.31 3.24 -16.75
CA GLN A 361 -27.76 1.92 -16.31
C GLN A 361 -29.23 1.61 -16.64
N ALA A 362 -29.70 1.99 -17.82
CA ALA A 362 -31.12 1.85 -18.21
C ALA A 362 -31.67 0.41 -18.14
N SER A 363 -30.89 -0.61 -18.53
CA SER A 363 -31.32 -2.01 -18.43
C SER A 363 -31.41 -2.45 -16.96
N PHE A 364 -30.36 -2.18 -16.19
CA PHE A 364 -30.29 -2.54 -14.78
C PHE A 364 -31.40 -1.88 -13.94
N THR A 365 -31.71 -0.61 -14.18
CA THR A 365 -32.83 0.05 -13.49
C THR A 365 -34.19 -0.49 -13.92
N SER A 366 -34.32 -1.01 -15.14
CA SER A 366 -35.53 -1.74 -15.59
C SER A 366 -35.67 -3.07 -14.84
N ASP A 367 -34.58 -3.81 -14.68
CA ASP A 367 -34.58 -5.08 -13.94
C ASP A 367 -34.88 -4.87 -12.47
N LEU A 368 -34.34 -3.81 -11.85
CA LEU A 368 -34.68 -3.42 -10.47
C LEU A 368 -36.17 -3.11 -10.33
N GLN A 369 -36.76 -2.36 -11.27
CA GLN A 369 -38.19 -2.06 -11.25
C GLN A 369 -39.03 -3.34 -11.37
N ARG A 370 -38.65 -4.27 -12.25
CA ARG A 370 -39.35 -5.54 -12.41
C ARG A 370 -39.24 -6.38 -11.13
N ALA A 371 -38.03 -6.55 -10.62
CA ALA A 371 -37.75 -7.31 -9.40
C ALA A 371 -38.51 -6.75 -8.19
N PHE A 372 -38.53 -5.42 -8.02
CA PHE A 372 -39.16 -4.80 -6.85
C PHE A 372 -40.68 -4.75 -6.90
N ARG A 373 -41.31 -5.04 -8.06
CA ARG A 373 -42.76 -5.22 -8.19
C ARG A 373 -43.23 -6.62 -7.78
N ASP A 374 -42.37 -7.64 -7.82
CA ASP A 374 -42.75 -9.05 -7.68
C ASP A 374 -42.80 -9.56 -6.21
N ASP A 375 -42.57 -8.68 -5.22
CA ASP A 375 -42.62 -8.91 -3.76
C ASP A 375 -41.79 -10.07 -3.16
N ALA A 376 -41.30 -11.03 -3.94
CA ALA A 376 -40.55 -12.21 -3.49
C ALA A 376 -39.25 -11.83 -2.76
N TRP A 377 -38.59 -10.76 -3.20
CA TRP A 377 -37.38 -10.21 -2.59
C TRP A 377 -37.56 -9.83 -1.12
N ARG A 378 -38.77 -9.50 -0.66
CA ARG A 378 -39.02 -9.03 0.73
C ARG A 378 -38.68 -10.07 1.77
N ASN A 379 -38.95 -11.33 1.45
CA ASN A 379 -38.73 -12.45 2.37
C ASN A 379 -37.30 -12.98 2.29
N ILE A 380 -36.55 -12.64 1.23
CA ILE A 380 -35.22 -13.18 0.95
C ILE A 380 -34.15 -12.14 1.33
N VAL A 381 -34.25 -10.94 0.77
CA VAL A 381 -33.29 -9.83 0.96
C VAL A 381 -34.03 -8.49 1.10
N PRO A 382 -34.79 -8.27 2.20
CA PRO A 382 -35.56 -7.02 2.40
C PRO A 382 -34.70 -5.75 2.40
N GLY A 383 -33.39 -5.88 2.61
CA GLY A 383 -32.44 -4.76 2.58
C GLY A 383 -31.94 -4.37 1.19
N LEU A 384 -32.20 -5.15 0.14
CA LEU A 384 -31.64 -4.91 -1.20
C LEU A 384 -32.03 -3.54 -1.77
N PRO A 385 -33.32 -3.11 -1.76
CA PRO A 385 -33.70 -1.78 -2.22
C PRO A 385 -32.96 -0.66 -1.48
N ALA A 386 -32.85 -0.78 -0.16
CA ALA A 386 -32.19 0.24 0.67
C ALA A 386 -30.69 0.35 0.37
N VAL A 387 -30.01 -0.77 0.07
CA VAL A 387 -28.58 -0.77 -0.29
C VAL A 387 -28.37 -0.09 -1.63
N VAL A 388 -29.15 -0.46 -2.65
CA VAL A 388 -29.03 0.12 -4.01
C VAL A 388 -29.40 1.61 -4.01
N LEU A 389 -30.46 2.00 -3.30
CA LEU A 389 -30.85 3.40 -3.17
C LEU A 389 -29.87 4.21 -2.32
N ARG A 390 -29.16 3.61 -1.37
CA ARG A 390 -28.04 4.28 -0.68
C ARG A 390 -26.88 4.58 -1.63
N CYS A 391 -26.48 3.64 -2.50
CA CYS A 391 -25.46 3.92 -3.51
C CYS A 391 -25.88 5.11 -4.38
N THR A 392 -27.12 5.08 -4.86
CA THR A 392 -27.71 6.16 -5.66
C THR A 392 -27.72 7.48 -4.91
N CYS A 393 -28.18 7.48 -3.65
CA CYS A 393 -28.25 8.68 -2.80
C CYS A 393 -26.87 9.27 -2.53
N ARG A 394 -25.86 8.45 -2.21
CA ARG A 394 -24.48 8.91 -2.00
C ARG A 394 -23.93 9.62 -3.24
N LEU A 395 -24.05 8.99 -4.42
CA LEU A 395 -23.58 9.54 -5.68
C LEU A 395 -24.36 10.81 -6.08
N ALA A 396 -25.69 10.76 -5.99
CA ALA A 396 -26.55 11.89 -6.31
C ALA A 396 -26.31 13.09 -5.37
N ASN A 397 -26.08 12.85 -4.07
CA ASN A 397 -25.74 13.91 -3.13
C ASN A 397 -24.41 14.57 -3.47
N ALA A 398 -23.38 13.80 -3.83
CA ALA A 398 -22.10 14.35 -4.24
C ALA A 398 -22.22 15.23 -5.50
N VAL A 399 -23.05 14.82 -6.47
CA VAL A 399 -23.39 15.64 -7.64
C VAL A 399 -24.14 16.91 -7.25
N ALA A 400 -25.18 16.77 -6.42
CA ALA A 400 -26.05 17.87 -6.04
C ALA A 400 -25.38 18.90 -5.11
N ALA A 401 -24.39 18.48 -4.34
CA ALA A 401 -23.55 19.34 -3.51
C ALA A 401 -22.42 20.03 -4.31
N GLY A 402 -22.21 19.64 -5.57
CA GLY A 402 -21.12 20.16 -6.40
C GLY A 402 -19.73 19.62 -6.04
N SER A 403 -19.64 18.58 -5.21
CA SER A 403 -18.35 17.90 -4.96
C SER A 403 -17.90 17.04 -6.14
N ILE A 404 -18.84 16.64 -7.00
CA ILE A 404 -18.59 16.00 -8.30
C ILE A 404 -19.27 16.83 -9.39
N LEU A 405 -18.48 17.38 -10.31
CA LEU A 405 -18.96 18.23 -11.40
C LEU A 405 -19.38 17.38 -12.61
N ALA A 406 -20.50 16.68 -12.47
CA ALA A 406 -21.03 15.83 -13.54
C ALA A 406 -21.58 16.66 -14.72
N ALA A 407 -21.28 16.21 -15.95
CA ALA A 407 -21.82 16.80 -17.16
C ALA A 407 -23.35 16.78 -17.19
N ARG A 408 -23.98 17.71 -17.92
CA ARG A 408 -25.46 17.84 -18.03
C ARG A 408 -26.14 16.49 -18.30
N GLN A 409 -25.63 15.72 -19.25
CA GLN A 409 -26.24 14.46 -19.66
C GLN A 409 -26.17 13.40 -18.55
N VAL A 410 -25.05 13.32 -17.82
CA VAL A 410 -24.89 12.43 -16.67
C VAL A 410 -25.89 12.79 -15.58
N ARG A 411 -26.01 14.09 -15.23
CA ARG A 411 -27.00 14.56 -14.24
C ARG A 411 -28.44 14.26 -14.65
N LYS A 412 -28.79 14.46 -15.94
CA LYS A 412 -30.11 14.15 -16.47
C LYS A 412 -30.41 12.66 -16.39
N LYS A 413 -29.52 11.81 -16.91
CA LYS A 413 -29.70 10.34 -16.91
C LYS A 413 -29.77 9.78 -15.49
N LEU A 414 -28.92 10.29 -14.58
CA LEU A 414 -28.93 9.88 -13.17
C LEU A 414 -30.32 10.04 -12.54
N VAL A 415 -30.99 11.17 -12.77
CA VAL A 415 -32.36 11.34 -12.27
C VAL A 415 -33.35 10.50 -13.07
N LYS A 416 -33.27 10.55 -14.40
CA LYS A 416 -34.22 9.90 -15.30
C LYS A 416 -34.34 8.39 -15.09
N ASP A 417 -33.21 7.70 -14.92
CA ASP A 417 -33.17 6.24 -14.85
C ASP A 417 -33.44 5.72 -13.43
N TRP A 418 -33.08 6.49 -12.40
CA TRP A 418 -33.21 6.07 -10.99
C TRP A 418 -34.49 6.54 -10.31
N LEU A 419 -35.13 7.61 -10.80
CA LEU A 419 -36.41 8.09 -10.28
C LEU A 419 -37.50 6.99 -10.31
N PRO A 420 -37.70 6.24 -11.41
CA PRO A 420 -38.66 5.13 -11.44
C PRO A 420 -38.39 4.03 -10.41
N VAL A 421 -37.11 3.73 -10.14
CA VAL A 421 -36.71 2.73 -9.12
C VAL A 421 -37.12 3.21 -7.72
N LEU A 422 -36.87 4.49 -7.41
CA LEU A 422 -37.30 5.10 -6.14
C LEU A 422 -38.82 5.02 -5.96
N ILE A 423 -39.59 5.33 -7.01
CA ILE A 423 -41.06 5.30 -6.97
C ILE A 423 -41.56 3.89 -6.62
N VAL A 424 -41.11 2.86 -7.33
CA VAL A 424 -41.50 1.46 -7.06
C VAL A 424 -41.14 1.03 -5.62
N CYS A 425 -39.97 1.41 -5.14
CA CYS A 425 -39.52 1.12 -3.77
C CYS A 425 -40.36 1.81 -2.69
N LYS A 426 -40.92 3.00 -2.99
CA LYS A 426 -41.77 3.75 -2.07
C LYS A 426 -43.19 3.19 -2.05
N GLU A 427 -43.76 2.88 -3.21
CA GLU A 427 -45.14 2.40 -3.37
C GLU A 427 -45.36 1.03 -2.72
N ASN A 428 -44.39 0.12 -2.85
CA ASN A 428 -44.61 -1.25 -2.45
C ASN A 428 -44.40 -1.47 -0.93
N VAL A 429 -43.77 -0.57 -0.17
CA VAL A 429 -43.31 -0.87 1.21
C VAL A 429 -44.27 -0.34 2.30
N SER A 430 -44.74 -1.22 3.20
CA SER A 430 -45.55 -0.88 4.40
C SER A 430 -45.16 -1.75 5.61
N PRO A 431 -45.16 -1.22 6.85
CA PRO A 431 -44.72 0.12 7.23
C PRO A 431 -43.18 0.15 7.22
N LEU A 432 -42.59 1.16 6.57
CA LEU A 432 -41.14 1.30 6.45
C LEU A 432 -40.48 1.33 7.84
N SER A 433 -39.31 0.71 7.95
CA SER A 433 -38.39 1.10 9.02
C SER A 433 -38.12 2.61 8.91
N PRO A 434 -38.08 3.36 10.03
CA PRO A 434 -37.87 4.80 10.01
C PRO A 434 -36.64 5.23 9.18
N SER A 435 -35.58 4.42 9.18
CA SER A 435 -34.35 4.67 8.41
C SER A 435 -34.55 4.67 6.90
N ASN A 436 -35.43 3.81 6.37
CA ASN A 436 -35.67 3.72 4.93
C ASN A 436 -36.55 4.88 4.46
N LYS A 437 -37.48 5.34 5.30
CA LYS A 437 -38.30 6.52 5.01
C LYS A 437 -37.44 7.77 4.84
N LEU A 438 -36.48 7.97 5.74
CA LEU A 438 -35.53 9.09 5.66
C LEU A 438 -34.66 9.02 4.39
N LEU A 439 -34.17 7.83 4.04
CA LEU A 439 -33.40 7.62 2.80
C LEU A 439 -34.19 8.03 1.56
N TYR A 440 -35.47 7.67 1.48
CA TYR A 440 -36.30 7.98 0.31
C TYR A 440 -36.55 9.48 0.19
N LEU A 441 -36.90 10.14 1.30
CA LEU A 441 -37.09 11.58 1.35
C LEU A 441 -35.80 12.34 0.96
N GLU A 442 -34.66 11.92 1.52
CA GLU A 442 -33.35 12.50 1.17
C GLU A 442 -33.07 12.37 -0.34
N LEU A 443 -33.38 11.21 -0.93
CA LEU A 443 -33.18 10.99 -2.36
C LEU A 443 -34.14 11.83 -3.22
N GLU A 444 -35.42 11.97 -2.83
CA GLU A 444 -36.38 12.85 -3.49
C GLU A 444 -35.87 14.29 -3.53
N GLU A 445 -35.49 14.85 -2.38
CA GLU A 445 -34.93 16.20 -2.28
C GLU A 445 -33.66 16.36 -3.13
N THR A 446 -32.81 15.33 -3.13
CA THR A 446 -31.56 15.33 -3.90
C THR A 446 -31.82 15.34 -5.39
N PHE A 447 -32.76 14.52 -5.88
CA PHE A 447 -33.17 14.55 -7.28
C PHE A 447 -33.78 15.89 -7.68
N LEU A 448 -34.64 16.48 -6.85
CA LEU A 448 -35.18 17.83 -7.11
C LEU A 448 -34.08 18.89 -7.18
N ARG A 449 -33.06 18.82 -6.32
CA ARG A 449 -31.87 19.67 -6.39
C ARG A 449 -31.15 19.49 -7.72
N ILE A 450 -30.88 18.26 -8.15
CA ILE A 450 -30.22 17.99 -9.44
C ILE A 450 -31.07 18.51 -10.59
N ILE A 451 -32.38 18.26 -10.60
CA ILE A 451 -33.32 18.76 -11.61
C ILE A 451 -33.24 20.29 -11.72
N SER A 452 -33.16 20.99 -10.59
CA SER A 452 -33.02 22.45 -10.56
C SER A 452 -31.72 22.98 -11.20
N THR A 453 -30.76 22.12 -11.51
CA THR A 453 -29.52 22.50 -12.20
C THR A 453 -29.56 22.22 -13.70
N LEU A 454 -30.62 21.59 -14.21
CA LEU A 454 -30.79 21.25 -15.62
C LEU A 454 -31.48 22.39 -16.39
N PRO A 455 -31.32 22.44 -17.73
CA PRO A 455 -32.06 23.38 -18.57
C PRO A 455 -33.57 23.19 -18.46
N MET A 456 -34.32 24.26 -18.70
CA MET A 456 -35.77 24.33 -18.43
C MET A 456 -36.58 23.18 -19.06
N SER A 457 -36.25 22.78 -20.29
CA SER A 457 -36.92 21.66 -20.99
C SER A 457 -36.66 20.31 -20.31
N ASP A 458 -35.42 20.01 -19.92
CA ASP A 458 -35.09 18.78 -19.20
C ASP A 458 -35.70 18.78 -17.80
N ALA A 459 -35.68 19.93 -17.12
CA ALA A 459 -36.26 20.08 -15.80
C ALA A 459 -37.78 19.90 -15.83
N GLN A 460 -38.46 20.39 -16.87
CA GLN A 460 -39.89 20.20 -17.06
C GLN A 460 -40.24 18.71 -17.25
N GLU A 461 -39.50 17.99 -18.11
CA GLU A 461 -39.69 16.55 -18.34
C GLU A 461 -39.62 15.76 -17.02
N LEU A 462 -38.63 16.05 -16.18
CA LEU A 462 -38.38 15.30 -14.95
C LEU A 462 -39.29 15.72 -13.78
N LEU A 463 -39.57 17.03 -13.61
CA LEU A 463 -40.47 17.50 -12.55
C LEU A 463 -41.87 16.91 -12.68
N GLN A 464 -42.37 16.73 -13.90
CA GLN A 464 -43.67 16.10 -14.14
C GLN A 464 -43.71 14.66 -13.61
N GLN A 465 -42.60 13.91 -13.70
CA GLN A 465 -42.50 12.55 -13.17
C GLN A 465 -42.44 12.53 -11.63
N CYS A 466 -41.89 13.58 -11.01
CA CYS A 466 -41.83 13.74 -9.55
C CYS A 466 -43.19 13.98 -8.89
N LEU A 467 -44.28 14.20 -9.64
CA LEU A 467 -45.63 14.29 -9.06
C LEU A 467 -46.04 13.03 -8.29
N SER A 468 -45.47 11.87 -8.67
CA SER A 468 -45.60 10.60 -7.95
C SER A 468 -45.14 10.66 -6.48
N PHE A 469 -44.32 11.65 -6.10
CA PHE A 469 -43.92 11.82 -4.70
C PHE A 469 -45.09 12.23 -3.80
N SER A 470 -46.08 12.94 -4.35
CA SER A 470 -47.29 13.34 -3.61
C SER A 470 -48.18 12.13 -3.39
N THR A 471 -48.08 11.54 -2.20
CA THR A 471 -48.72 10.25 -1.87
C THR A 471 -50.09 10.34 -1.21
N ARG A 472 -50.77 11.50 -1.26
CA ARG A 472 -52.23 11.76 -1.04
C ARG A 472 -52.51 13.12 -0.38
N ASP A 473 -51.52 13.74 0.27
CA ASP A 473 -51.62 15.08 0.85
C ASP A 473 -50.60 16.03 0.20
N VAL A 474 -50.98 17.30 0.03
CA VAL A 474 -50.09 18.37 -0.46
C VAL A 474 -49.09 18.75 0.64
N ASP A 475 -49.46 18.61 1.90
CA ASP A 475 -48.61 18.90 3.06
C ASP A 475 -47.48 17.85 3.26
N ASP A 476 -47.58 16.70 2.59
CA ASP A 476 -46.59 15.60 2.69
C ASP A 476 -45.29 15.83 1.89
N CYS A 477 -45.22 16.85 1.01
CA CYS A 477 -44.08 17.07 0.10
C CYS A 477 -43.70 18.55 -0.13
N PRO A 478 -43.30 19.30 0.91
CA PRO A 478 -42.93 20.72 0.78
C PRO A 478 -41.73 20.97 -0.15
N HIS A 479 -40.82 19.99 -0.26
CA HIS A 479 -39.69 20.00 -1.19
C HIS A 479 -40.13 20.01 -2.65
N LEU A 480 -41.19 19.24 -3.00
CA LEU A 480 -41.74 19.20 -4.35
C LEU A 480 -42.37 20.54 -4.73
N ILE A 481 -43.17 21.14 -3.84
CA ILE A 481 -43.76 22.47 -4.03
C ILE A 481 -42.67 23.51 -4.29
N THR A 482 -41.60 23.48 -3.49
CA THR A 482 -40.45 24.38 -3.64
C THR A 482 -39.78 24.23 -5.00
N ALA A 483 -39.64 23.01 -5.50
CA ALA A 483 -39.06 22.74 -6.81
C ALA A 483 -39.93 23.29 -7.94
N PHE A 484 -41.24 23.07 -7.91
CA PHE A 484 -42.17 23.63 -8.90
C PHE A 484 -42.21 25.15 -8.86
N ASN A 485 -42.28 25.77 -7.68
CA ASN A 485 -42.22 27.23 -7.53
C ASN A 485 -40.91 27.80 -8.09
N THR A 486 -39.79 27.11 -7.88
CA THR A 486 -38.50 27.51 -8.47
C THR A 486 -38.54 27.43 -10.00
N TRP A 487 -39.10 26.37 -10.57
CA TRP A 487 -39.25 26.23 -12.02
C TRP A 487 -40.17 27.30 -12.59
N PHE A 488 -41.35 27.53 -12.02
CA PHE A 488 -42.29 28.55 -12.48
C PHE A 488 -41.70 29.96 -12.41
N ARG A 489 -40.97 30.28 -11.33
CA ARG A 489 -40.25 31.56 -11.21
C ARG A 489 -39.26 31.76 -12.35
N ARG A 490 -38.52 30.71 -12.74
CA ARG A 490 -37.57 30.77 -13.85
C ARG A 490 -38.27 30.87 -15.21
N ALA A 491 -39.38 30.15 -15.40
CA ALA A 491 -40.18 30.19 -16.62
C ALA A 491 -40.87 31.53 -16.85
N ALA A 492 -41.17 32.28 -15.77
CA ALA A 492 -41.79 33.59 -15.82
C ALA A 492 -40.83 34.73 -16.23
N HIS A 493 -39.52 34.46 -16.35
CA HIS A 493 -38.61 35.46 -16.89
C HIS A 493 -38.91 35.71 -18.38
N PRO A 494 -38.92 36.99 -18.81
CA PRO A 494 -39.09 37.30 -20.22
C PRO A 494 -37.95 36.66 -21.03
N PRO A 495 -38.21 36.21 -22.27
CA PRO A 495 -37.13 35.77 -23.15
C PRO A 495 -36.11 36.90 -23.23
N GLN A 496 -34.83 36.57 -23.03
CA GLN A 496 -33.75 37.51 -23.29
C GLN A 496 -33.84 37.88 -24.78
N GLU A 497 -34.28 39.09 -25.08
CA GLU A 497 -34.04 39.68 -26.40
C GLU A 497 -32.51 39.68 -26.58
N ASP A 498 -32.04 39.06 -27.66
CA ASP A 498 -30.65 39.16 -28.10
C ASP A 498 -30.35 40.65 -28.31
N ARG A 499 -29.86 41.32 -27.25
CA ARG A 499 -29.12 42.58 -27.39
C ARG A 499 -27.75 42.23 -27.96
N LEU A 500 -27.76 41.87 -29.24
CA LEU A 500 -26.63 41.96 -30.13
C LEU A 500 -26.64 43.40 -30.68
N ASP A 501 -26.05 44.31 -29.90
CA ASP A 501 -25.44 45.54 -30.43
C ASP A 501 -23.93 45.33 -30.48
#